data_AF-A0A7L9ACP9-F1
#
_entry.id   AF-A0A7L9ACP9-F1
#
_cell.length_a   1.000
_cell.length_b   1.000
_cell.length_c   1.000
_cell.angle_alpha   90.00
_cell.angle_beta   90.00
_cell.angle_gamma   90.00
#
_symmetry.space_group_name_H-M   'P 1'
#
loop_
_entity.id
_entity.type
_entity.pdbx_description
1 polymer ?
#
loop_
_entity_poly.entity_id
_entity_poly.type
_entity_poly.pdbx_seq_one_letter_code
_entity_poly.pdbx_strand_id
1 'polypeptide(L)'
;EGIDTTNACYGGTAALFNAINWVESSSWDGRKAVVVAGDIAVYGKGPARPTGGAGAVAMLIGPDAPLVFDCGVRASYMTHAYDFYKPDLASEFPYVDGKL
;
A
#
# COMPACT_ATOMS: atom_id res chain seq x y z
N GLU A 1 3.62 16.72 4.75
CA GLU A 1 2.44 16.25 5.53
C GLU A 1 2.14 14.81 5.13
N GLY A 2 1.49 14.02 5.98
CA GLY A 2 1.21 12.62 5.68
C GLY A 2 0.13 12.05 6.59
N ILE A 3 -0.69 11.16 6.04
CA ILE A 3 -1.74 10.39 6.72
C ILE A 3 -1.76 8.98 6.13
N ASP A 4 -2.65 8.14 6.64
CA ASP A 4 -2.84 6.79 6.11
C ASP A 4 -3.53 6.83 4.73
N THR A 5 -3.17 5.85 3.88
CA THR A 5 -3.79 5.62 2.59
C THR A 5 -4.15 4.14 2.47
N THR A 6 -5.38 3.86 2.05
CA THR A 6 -5.94 2.51 2.15
C THR A 6 -6.66 2.14 0.87
N ASN A 7 -6.22 1.04 0.26
CA ASN A 7 -6.99 0.28 -0.72
C ASN A 7 -6.41 -1.14 -0.78
N ALA A 8 -6.85 -2.03 0.11
CA ALA A 8 -6.27 -3.36 0.30
C ALA A 8 -4.72 -3.29 0.34
N CYS A 9 -4.03 -4.23 -0.32
CA CYS A 9 -2.57 -4.27 -0.36
C CYS A 9 -1.92 -3.09 -1.12
N TYR A 10 -2.68 -2.24 -1.81
CA TYR A 10 -2.14 -1.15 -2.64
C TYR A 10 -1.71 0.09 -1.81
N GLY A 11 -2.14 0.21 -0.55
CA GLY A 11 -1.90 1.40 0.28
C GLY A 11 -0.41 1.80 0.36
N GLY A 12 0.50 0.84 0.52
CA GLY A 12 1.94 1.10 0.56
C GLY A 12 2.47 1.74 -0.74
N THR A 13 2.00 1.28 -1.90
CA THR A 13 2.35 1.85 -3.20
C THR A 13 1.78 3.26 -3.38
N ALA A 14 0.54 3.48 -2.94
CA ALA A 14 -0.07 4.82 -2.97
C ALA A 14 0.73 5.81 -2.09
N ALA A 15 1.13 5.39 -0.89
CA ALA A 15 1.95 6.20 0.01
C ALA A 15 3.33 6.50 -0.60
N LEU A 16 3.94 5.52 -1.26
CA LEU A 16 5.21 5.69 -1.97
C LEU A 16 5.10 6.75 -3.08
N PHE A 17 4.07 6.69 -3.91
CA PHE A 17 3.85 7.71 -4.94
C PHE A 17 3.60 9.11 -4.34
N ASN A 18 2.83 9.19 -3.25
CA ASN A 18 2.60 10.46 -2.57
C ASN A 18 3.91 11.06 -2.02
N ALA A 19 4.79 10.22 -1.47
CA ALA A 19 6.08 10.64 -0.95
C ALA A 19 7.03 11.13 -2.06
N ILE A 20 7.11 10.42 -3.19
CA ILE A 20 7.90 10.84 -4.36
C ILE A 20 7.38 12.18 -4.87
N ASN A 21 6.07 12.30 -5.10
CA ASN A 21 5.45 13.54 -5.56
C ASN A 21 5.69 14.70 -4.59
N TRP A 22 5.66 14.45 -3.27
CA TRP A 22 5.94 15.48 -2.28
C TRP A 22 7.40 15.95 -2.34
N VAL A 23 8.38 15.03 -2.46
CA VAL A 23 9.80 15.36 -2.63
C VAL A 23 10.03 16.18 -3.92
N GLU A 24 9.28 15.91 -4.98
CA GLU A 24 9.36 16.65 -6.24
C GLU A 24 8.55 17.96 -6.26
N SER A 25 7.75 18.23 -5.22
CA SER A 25 6.85 19.39 -5.17
C SER A 25 7.56 20.68 -4.75
N SER A 26 6.93 21.83 -5.05
CA SER A 26 7.36 23.14 -4.53
C SER A 26 7.20 23.28 -3.01
N SER A 27 6.47 22.38 -2.37
CA SER A 27 6.28 22.34 -0.91
C SER A 27 7.33 21.47 -0.21
N TRP A 28 8.27 20.90 -0.97
CA TRP A 28 9.37 20.16 -0.39
C TRP A 28 10.31 21.10 0.37
N ASP A 29 10.67 20.70 1.59
CA ASP A 29 11.49 21.52 2.49
C ASP A 29 12.92 20.98 2.66
N GLY A 30 13.35 20.10 1.75
CA GLY A 30 14.69 19.49 1.77
C GLY A 30 14.81 18.25 2.67
N ARG A 31 13.79 17.92 3.47
CA ARG A 31 13.81 16.72 4.33
C ARG A 31 13.44 15.44 3.56
N LYS A 32 13.93 14.29 4.02
CA LYS A 32 13.54 12.99 3.46
C LYS A 32 12.11 12.64 3.86
N ALA A 33 11.38 11.98 2.97
CA ALA A 33 10.11 11.35 3.31
C ALA A 33 10.34 9.92 3.81
N VAL A 34 9.46 9.45 4.69
CA VAL A 34 9.45 8.07 5.19
C VAL A 34 8.09 7.48 4.86
N VAL A 35 8.11 6.31 4.21
CA VAL A 35 6.92 5.53 3.89
C VAL A 35 6.99 4.24 4.68
N VAL A 36 5.89 3.89 5.36
CA VAL A 36 5.75 2.61 6.06
C VAL A 36 4.59 1.85 5.45
N ALA A 37 4.87 0.64 4.95
CA ALA A 37 3.87 -0.31 4.50
C ALA A 37 3.88 -1.50 5.47
N GLY A 38 2.78 -1.75 6.16
CA GLY A 38 2.67 -2.86 7.10
C GLY A 38 1.27 -3.43 7.16
N ASP A 39 1.17 -4.73 7.42
CA ASP A 39 -0.11 -5.44 7.46
C ASP A 39 -0.01 -6.70 8.33
N ILE A 40 -1.17 -7.14 8.82
CA ILE A 40 -1.41 -8.42 9.47
C ILE A 40 -2.56 -9.10 8.72
N ALA A 41 -2.19 -10.00 7.79
CA ALA A 41 -3.13 -10.75 6.98
C ALA A 41 -3.62 -11.99 7.75
N VAL A 42 -4.83 -11.89 8.32
CA VAL A 42 -5.50 -12.98 9.05
C VAL A 42 -6.78 -13.43 8.34
N TYR A 43 -7.02 -14.74 8.39
CA TYR A 43 -8.11 -15.41 7.68
C TYR A 43 -8.83 -16.41 8.58
N GLY A 44 -10.14 -16.55 8.34
CA GLY A 44 -10.99 -17.53 9.02
C GLY A 44 -10.58 -18.98 8.75
N LYS A 45 -11.37 -19.96 9.22
CA LYS A 45 -11.16 -21.37 8.84
C LYS A 45 -11.45 -21.51 7.34
N GLY A 46 -10.58 -22.19 6.59
CA GLY A 46 -10.78 -22.40 5.17
C GLY A 46 -9.47 -22.39 4.38
N PRO A 47 -9.55 -22.51 3.06
CA PRO A 47 -8.39 -22.65 2.17
C PRO A 47 -7.49 -21.39 2.12
N ALA A 48 -8.00 -20.21 2.46
CA ALA A 48 -7.20 -18.97 2.53
C ALA A 48 -6.33 -18.87 3.78
N ARG A 49 -6.57 -19.68 4.82
CA ARG A 49 -5.80 -19.58 6.07
C ARG A 49 -4.28 -19.70 5.92
N PRO A 50 -3.75 -20.63 5.12
CA PRO A 50 -2.30 -20.75 4.93
C PRO A 50 -1.67 -19.59 4.17
N THR A 51 -2.47 -18.69 3.57
CA THR A 51 -1.95 -17.53 2.81
C THR A 51 -1.83 -16.27 3.66
N GLY A 52 -2.01 -16.39 4.99
CA GLY A 52 -1.79 -15.29 5.93
C GLY A 52 -0.32 -14.95 6.14
N GLY A 53 -0.07 -13.88 6.90
CA GLY A 53 1.28 -13.42 7.21
C GLY A 53 1.23 -12.06 7.91
N ALA A 54 2.38 -11.60 8.39
CA ALA A 54 2.50 -10.27 8.98
C ALA A 54 3.90 -9.70 8.69
N GLY A 55 3.98 -8.39 8.50
CA GLY A 55 5.25 -7.72 8.25
C GLY A 55 5.10 -6.21 8.09
N ALA A 56 6.23 -5.51 8.15
CA ALA A 56 6.31 -4.09 7.86
C ALA A 56 7.62 -3.78 7.14
N VAL A 57 7.57 -2.82 6.22
CA VAL A 57 8.71 -2.29 5.46
C VAL A 57 8.69 -0.78 5.58
N ALA A 58 9.83 -0.20 6.00
CA ALA A 58 10.06 1.23 6.00
C ALA A 58 10.99 1.62 4.84
N MET A 59 10.59 2.61 4.06
CA MET A 59 11.33 3.12 2.91
C MET A 59 11.64 4.60 3.11
N LEU A 60 12.90 4.97 2.93
CA LEU A 60 13.37 6.35 3.03
C LEU A 60 13.51 6.94 1.62
N ILE A 61 12.81 8.04 1.35
CA ILE A 61 12.67 8.65 0.02
C ILE A 61 13.34 10.03 0.00
N GLY A 62 14.11 10.31 -1.04
CA GLY A 62 14.83 11.57 -1.23
C GLY A 62 15.62 11.58 -2.55
N PRO A 63 16.29 12.70 -2.86
CA PRO A 63 17.14 12.81 -4.06
C PRO A 63 18.37 11.90 -3.96
N ASP A 64 19.03 11.68 -5.11
CA ASP A 64 20.26 10.89 -5.26
C ASP A 64 20.13 9.45 -4.72
N ALA A 65 18.94 8.86 -4.87
CA ALA A 65 18.65 7.52 -4.40
C ALA A 65 19.39 6.46 -5.22
N PRO A 66 19.86 5.36 -4.60
CA PRO A 66 20.47 4.23 -5.32
C PRO A 66 19.44 3.42 -6.12
N LEU A 67 18.15 3.55 -5.77
CA LEU A 67 17.02 2.98 -6.49
C LEU A 67 16.14 4.14 -6.96
N VAL A 68 16.27 4.50 -8.23
CA VAL A 68 15.61 5.66 -8.81
C VAL A 68 14.28 5.25 -9.44
N PHE A 69 13.23 6.03 -9.20
CA PHE A 69 11.94 5.84 -9.85
C PHE A 69 11.99 6.41 -11.28
N ASP A 70 11.52 5.65 -12.27
CA ASP A 70 11.28 6.19 -13.61
C ASP A 70 9.87 6.78 -13.67
N CYS A 71 9.77 8.09 -13.48
CA CYS A 71 8.49 8.81 -13.45
C CYS A 71 7.76 8.79 -14.82
N GLY A 72 8.44 8.42 -15.92
CA GLY A 72 7.85 8.27 -17.25
C GLY A 72 7.22 6.89 -17.50
N VAL A 73 7.50 5.91 -16.64
CA VAL A 73 7.08 4.51 -16.83
C VAL A 73 6.15 4.09 -15.69
N ARG A 74 4.88 4.47 -15.80
CA ARG A 74 3.83 4.10 -14.85
C ARG A 74 2.52 3.75 -15.57
N ALA A 75 1.90 2.67 -15.12
CA ALA A 75 0.53 2.30 -15.50
C ALA A 75 -0.31 2.06 -14.25
N SER A 76 -1.62 2.29 -14.34
CA SER A 76 -2.56 2.02 -13.25
C SER A 76 -3.88 1.53 -13.84
N TYR A 77 -4.45 0.52 -13.21
CA TYR A 77 -5.80 0.02 -13.50
C TYR A 77 -6.56 -0.02 -12.19
N MET A 78 -7.74 0.59 -12.17
CA MET A 78 -8.61 0.64 -11.01
C MET A 78 -10.02 0.30 -11.50
N THR A 79 -10.67 -0.62 -10.80
CA THR A 79 -12.03 -1.03 -11.11
C THR A 79 -12.81 -1.21 -9.82
N HIS A 80 -14.13 -1.08 -9.91
CA HIS A 80 -15.00 -1.47 -8.82
C HIS A 80 -15.20 -2.99 -8.87
N ALA A 81 -14.72 -3.69 -7.85
CA ALA A 81 -14.84 -5.13 -7.71
C ALA A 81 -15.14 -5.53 -6.25
N TYR A 82 -15.73 -6.71 -6.08
CA TYR A 82 -16.01 -7.34 -4.78
C TYR A 82 -15.31 -8.71 -4.69
N ASP A 83 -14.05 -8.75 -5.12
CA ASP A 83 -13.14 -9.90 -5.09
C ASP A 83 -12.59 -10.16 -3.68
N PHE A 84 -12.17 -9.10 -2.98
CA PHE A 84 -11.64 -9.17 -1.62
C PHE A 84 -11.96 -7.90 -0.84
N TYR A 85 -12.72 -8.02 0.26
CA TYR A 85 -13.11 -6.86 1.06
C TYR A 85 -13.45 -7.23 2.51
N LYS A 86 -13.44 -6.23 3.41
CA LYS A 86 -13.73 -6.37 4.85
C LYS A 86 -14.95 -5.51 5.24
N PRO A 87 -16.18 -5.96 4.93
CA PRO A 87 -17.40 -5.21 5.21
C PRO A 87 -17.84 -5.34 6.68
N ASP A 88 -17.46 -6.42 7.36
CA ASP A 88 -17.79 -6.66 8.77
C ASP A 88 -16.77 -5.98 9.67
N LEU A 89 -17.18 -4.89 10.31
CA LEU A 89 -16.31 -4.09 11.18
C LEU A 89 -16.01 -4.76 12.52
N ALA A 90 -16.72 -5.84 12.88
CA ALA A 90 -16.48 -6.61 14.10
C ALA A 90 -15.53 -7.80 13.89
N SER A 91 -15.14 -8.09 12.64
CA SER A 91 -14.31 -9.24 12.27
C SER A 91 -13.04 -8.79 11.54
N GLU A 92 -11.92 -9.42 11.85
CA GLU A 92 -10.66 -9.19 11.14
C GLU A 92 -10.60 -9.92 9.79
N PHE A 93 -11.48 -10.90 9.59
CA PHE A 93 -11.44 -11.81 8.44
C PHE A 93 -12.12 -11.19 7.21
N PRO A 94 -11.48 -11.29 6.03
CA PRO A 94 -12.07 -10.79 4.79
C PRO A 94 -13.14 -11.73 4.24
N TYR A 95 -14.02 -11.15 3.43
CA TYR A 95 -14.78 -11.87 2.42
C TYR A 95 -13.89 -12.01 1.19
N VAL A 96 -13.87 -13.22 0.60
CA VAL A 96 -12.98 -13.58 -0.51
C VAL A 96 -13.77 -14.34 -1.57
N ASP A 97 -13.82 -13.82 -2.78
CA ASP A 97 -14.22 -14.56 -3.99
C ASP A 97 -12.96 -14.93 -4.78
N GLY A 98 -12.39 -16.10 -4.47
CA GLY A 98 -11.09 -16.51 -5.03
C GLY A 98 -11.13 -16.91 -6.52
N LYS A 99 -12.28 -16.91 -7.17
CA LYS A 99 -12.42 -17.29 -8.60
C LYS A 99 -12.59 -16.08 -9.52
N LEU A 100 -13.16 -14.99 -9.02
CA LEU A 100 -13.42 -13.76 -9.77
C LEU A 100 -12.14 -13.18 -10.39
#